data_AF-A0A087T0N0-F1
#
_entry.id   AF-A0A087T0N0-F1
#
_cell.length_a   1.000
_cell.length_b   1.000
_cell.length_c   1.000
_cell.angle_alpha   90.00
_cell.angle_beta   90.00
_cell.angle_gamma   90.00
#
_symmetry.space_group_name_H-M   'P 1'
#
loop_
_entity.id
_entity.type
_entity.pdbx_description
1 polymer ?
#
loop_
_entity_poly.entity_id
_entity_poly.type
_entity_poly.pdbx_seq_one_letter_code
_entity_poly.pdbx_strand_id
1 'polypeptide(L)'
;MSDGIVVGPQKNGGGSNFICLLKLPKTETSSPDQINAAVLQNTSFEFPKEPRSRLYCSTCRLGARGTAQTFIGTSACPNDWDLIYEGVLMSGAKDSISTTFICLDKDPVIDTDTTSSSPLVPDWATITDGQAKKKLLFSCVVCTK
;
A
#
# COMPACT_ATOMS: atom_id res chain seq x y z
N MET A 1 -12.45 13.40 6.82
CA MET A 1 -11.35 12.58 6.31
C MET A 1 -10.08 13.33 6.60
N SER A 2 -9.03 12.64 7.03
CA SER A 2 -7.74 13.29 7.28
C SER A 2 -6.72 12.74 6.30
N ASP A 3 -6.16 13.63 5.47
CA ASP A 3 -5.14 13.28 4.49
C ASP A 3 -3.78 13.04 5.16
N GLY A 4 -3.02 12.14 4.56
CA GLY A 4 -1.70 11.78 5.02
C GLY A 4 -0.78 11.33 3.89
N ILE A 5 0.42 10.98 4.31
CA ILE A 5 1.44 10.33 3.47
C ILE A 5 1.61 8.92 4.03
N VAL A 6 1.78 7.95 3.15
CA VAL A 6 2.09 6.60 3.59
C VAL A 6 3.57 6.52 3.95
N VAL A 7 3.85 6.01 5.15
CA VAL A 7 5.19 5.72 5.62
C VAL A 7 5.35 4.23 5.89
N GLY A 8 6.54 3.71 5.63
CA GLY A 8 6.90 2.32 5.85
C GLY A 8 8.24 2.19 6.56
N PRO A 9 8.61 0.97 6.98
CA PRO A 9 9.91 0.69 7.56
C PRO A 9 11.04 1.04 6.59
N GLN A 10 12.12 1.63 7.10
CA GLN A 10 13.36 1.82 6.36
C GLN A 10 14.30 0.63 6.57
N LYS A 11 14.82 0.06 5.48
CA LYS A 11 15.83 -1.03 5.50
C LYS A 11 15.42 -2.17 6.44
N ASN A 12 16.32 -2.60 7.34
CA ASN A 12 16.28 -3.71 8.29
C ASN A 12 15.38 -3.52 9.52
N GLY A 13 14.44 -2.57 9.49
CA GLY A 13 13.51 -2.32 10.60
C GLY A 13 12.53 -3.48 10.81
N GLY A 14 12.14 -3.76 12.06
CA GLY A 14 11.23 -4.88 12.39
C GLY A 14 9.73 -4.62 12.17
N GLY A 15 9.34 -3.42 11.76
CA GLY A 15 7.95 -3.11 11.42
C GLY A 15 7.60 -3.72 10.06
N SER A 16 6.46 -4.41 9.96
CA SER A 16 6.06 -5.14 8.75
C SER A 16 4.99 -4.45 7.91
N ASN A 17 4.35 -3.41 8.45
CA ASN A 17 3.19 -2.73 7.85
C ASN A 17 3.51 -1.30 7.42
N PHE A 18 2.71 -0.79 6.50
CA PHE A 18 2.66 0.63 6.16
C PHE A 18 1.65 1.36 7.04
N ILE A 19 1.92 2.64 7.30
CA ILE A 19 1.11 3.48 8.18
C ILE A 19 0.71 4.74 7.42
N CYS A 20 -0.56 5.12 7.53
CA CYS A 20 -1.01 6.42 7.08
C CYS A 20 -0.65 7.48 8.12
N LEU A 21 0.41 8.25 7.86
CA LEU A 21 0.83 9.34 8.74
C LEU A 21 0.13 10.63 8.32
N LEU A 22 -0.58 11.27 9.25
CA LEU A 22 -1.23 12.56 9.00
C LEU A 22 -0.19 13.62 8.62
N LYS A 23 -0.58 14.58 7.76
CA LYS A 23 0.31 15.67 7.29
C LYS A 23 1.01 16.45 8.41
N LEU A 24 0.42 16.52 9.61
CA LEU A 24 0.98 17.18 10.79
C LEU A 24 0.90 16.23 12.01
N PRO A 25 1.87 15.33 12.19
CA PRO A 25 1.93 14.50 13.38
C PRO A 25 2.26 15.38 14.60
N LYS A 26 1.60 15.13 15.73
CA LYS A 26 2.00 15.74 17.00
C LYS A 26 3.27 15.05 17.48
N THR A 27 4.38 15.76 17.47
CA THR A 27 5.64 15.30 18.08
C THR A 27 5.83 16.05 19.40
N GLU A 28 5.65 15.37 20.53
CA GLU A 28 5.73 16.02 21.85
C GLU A 28 7.17 16.08 22.41
N THR A 29 8.10 15.30 21.87
CA THR A 29 9.48 15.25 22.38
C THR A 29 10.47 14.93 21.27
N SER A 30 11.59 15.65 21.20
CA SER A 30 12.75 15.23 20.42
C SER A 30 13.39 14.01 21.10
N SER A 31 13.53 12.90 20.38
CA SER A 31 14.33 11.76 20.86
C SER A 31 15.81 12.07 20.66
N PRO A 32 16.69 11.74 21.62
CA PRO A 32 18.13 11.68 21.35
C PRO A 32 18.43 10.67 20.23
N ASP A 33 19.54 10.89 19.51
CA ASP A 33 19.98 10.02 18.42
C ASP A 33 20.18 8.58 18.93
N GLN A 34 19.37 7.67 18.41
CA GLN A 34 19.43 6.25 18.75
C GLN A 34 20.10 5.47 17.62
N ILE A 35 21.18 4.76 17.96
CA ILE A 35 22.02 4.01 16.99
C ILE A 35 21.22 2.91 16.28
N ASN A 36 20.31 2.24 16.99
CA ASN A 36 19.48 1.15 16.48
C ASN A 36 17.99 1.56 16.47
N ALA A 37 17.68 2.70 15.85
CA ALA A 37 16.31 3.18 15.73
C ALA A 37 15.54 2.44 14.63
N ALA A 38 14.28 2.10 14.89
CA ALA A 38 13.34 1.74 13.84
C ALA A 38 12.86 3.03 13.17
N VAL A 39 13.24 3.24 11.91
CA VAL A 39 12.94 4.46 11.16
C VAL A 39 11.77 4.22 10.22
N LEU A 40 10.77 5.10 10.29
CA LEU A 40 9.73 5.21 9.28
C LEU A 40 10.16 6.21 8.21
N GLN A 41 9.94 5.87 6.94
CA GLN A 41 10.26 6.73 5.80
C GLN A 41 9.07 6.78 4.83
N ASN A 42 9.01 7.83 4.02
CA ASN A 42 8.03 7.92 2.95
C ASN A 42 8.16 6.73 1.99
N THR A 43 7.01 6.22 1.53
CA THR A 43 6.94 5.19 0.49
C THR A 43 6.30 5.75 -0.78
N SER A 44 6.52 5.02 -1.87
CA SER A 44 5.98 5.27 -3.19
C SER A 44 5.38 3.98 -3.75
N PHE A 45 4.76 4.08 -4.91
CA PHE A 45 4.41 2.94 -5.72
C PHE A 45 5.04 3.06 -7.11
N GLU A 46 5.29 1.93 -7.75
CA GLU A 46 5.91 1.84 -9.07
C GLU A 46 5.20 0.77 -9.91
N PHE A 47 4.61 1.15 -11.03
CA PHE A 47 4.18 0.20 -12.05
C PHE A 47 5.31 -0.09 -13.04
N PRO A 48 5.32 -1.27 -13.70
CA PRO A 48 6.34 -1.59 -14.67
C PRO A 48 6.44 -0.54 -15.79
N LYS A 49 7.64 0.04 -15.96
CA LYS A 49 7.96 1.09 -16.96
C LYS A 49 7.33 2.46 -16.68
N GLU A 50 6.76 2.66 -15.51
CA GLU A 50 6.24 3.96 -15.07
C GLU A 50 7.19 4.58 -14.04
N PRO A 51 7.25 5.93 -13.96
CA PRO A 51 8.00 6.58 -12.91
C PRO A 51 7.39 6.29 -11.54
N ARG A 52 8.25 6.24 -10.51
CA ARG A 52 7.81 6.14 -9.12
C ARG A 52 6.93 7.33 -8.74
N SER A 53 5.84 7.04 -8.06
CA SER A 53 4.87 8.03 -7.60
C SER A 53 4.68 7.96 -6.10
N ARG A 54 4.62 9.12 -5.45
CA ARG A 54 4.40 9.27 -4.01
C ARG A 54 3.07 8.65 -3.61
N LEU A 55 3.05 7.95 -2.48
CA LEU A 55 1.84 7.32 -1.99
C LEU A 55 1.14 8.20 -0.96
N TYR A 56 -0.10 8.56 -1.28
CA TYR A 56 -1.01 9.29 -0.39
C TYR A 56 -1.98 8.34 0.28
N CYS A 57 -2.51 8.76 1.42
CA CYS A 57 -3.55 8.03 2.11
C CYS A 57 -4.55 8.98 2.75
N SER A 58 -5.73 8.45 3.06
CA SER A 58 -6.72 9.13 3.87
C SER A 58 -7.22 8.18 4.94
N THR A 59 -7.57 8.74 6.09
CA THR A 59 -8.27 8.02 7.15
C THR A 59 -9.74 8.43 7.15
N CYS A 60 -10.61 7.42 7.04
CA CYS A 60 -12.05 7.57 6.96
C CYS A 60 -12.71 6.78 8.08
N ARG A 61 -13.73 7.36 8.71
CA ARG A 61 -14.59 6.64 9.64
C ARG A 61 -15.80 6.13 8.86
N LEU A 62 -15.97 4.81 8.82
CA LEU A 62 -17.20 4.20 8.33
C LEU A 62 -18.33 4.44 9.35
N GLY A 63 -19.58 4.41 8.86
CA GLY A 63 -20.79 4.61 9.67
C GLY A 63 -20.98 3.55 10.77
N ALA A 64 -22.18 3.46 11.35
CA ALA A 64 -22.43 2.61 12.53
C ALA A 64 -22.04 1.13 12.28
N ARG A 65 -20.95 0.69 12.94
CA ARG A 65 -20.45 -0.70 13.00
C ARG A 65 -20.02 -1.35 11.67
N GLY A 66 -19.67 -0.54 10.67
CA GLY A 66 -19.10 -1.04 9.43
C GLY A 66 -17.69 -1.61 9.62
N THR A 67 -17.44 -2.81 9.11
CA THR A 67 -16.13 -3.42 8.91
C THR A 67 -15.64 -3.11 7.50
N ALA A 68 -14.33 -3.00 7.30
CA ALA A 68 -13.72 -2.92 5.97
C ALA A 68 -12.80 -4.13 5.78
N GLN A 69 -12.88 -4.76 4.61
CA GLN A 69 -12.05 -5.92 4.28
C GLN A 69 -11.59 -5.87 2.83
N THR A 70 -10.32 -6.21 2.62
CA THR A 70 -9.74 -6.41 1.29
C THR A 70 -9.98 -7.84 0.83
N PHE A 71 -10.54 -8.00 -0.36
CA PHE A 71 -10.65 -9.28 -1.06
C PHE A 71 -9.71 -9.26 -2.27
N ILE A 72 -8.90 -10.31 -2.42
CA ILE A 72 -7.83 -10.40 -3.42
C ILE A 72 -8.23 -11.37 -4.53
N GLY A 73 -7.84 -11.09 -5.78
CA GLY A 73 -8.08 -11.96 -6.92
C GLY A 73 -9.53 -11.94 -7.41
N THR A 74 -10.31 -10.95 -7.00
CA THR A 74 -11.69 -10.72 -7.42
C THR A 74 -11.85 -9.26 -7.84
N SER A 75 -12.87 -8.98 -8.64
CA SER A 75 -13.33 -7.63 -9.01
C SER A 75 -14.70 -7.30 -8.38
N ALA A 76 -15.22 -8.16 -7.52
CA ALA A 76 -16.52 -7.99 -6.87
C ALA A 76 -16.47 -8.36 -5.40
N CYS A 77 -17.23 -7.62 -4.60
CA CYS A 77 -17.47 -7.92 -3.19
C CYS A 77 -18.37 -9.16 -3.03
N PRO A 78 -18.24 -9.92 -1.94
CA PRO A 78 -19.21 -10.97 -1.61
C PRO A 78 -20.62 -10.39 -1.41
N ASN A 79 -21.63 -11.27 -1.41
CA ASN A 79 -23.01 -10.87 -1.11
C ASN A 79 -23.09 -10.15 0.25
N ASP A 80 -23.94 -9.12 0.31
CA ASP A 80 -24.15 -8.26 1.49
C ASP A 80 -22.92 -7.43 1.91
N TRP A 81 -22.00 -7.17 0.99
CA TRP A 81 -20.91 -6.21 1.15
C TRP A 81 -20.99 -5.13 0.09
N ASP A 82 -20.77 -3.89 0.49
CA ASP A 82 -20.71 -2.74 -0.41
C ASP A 82 -19.27 -2.50 -0.88
N LEU A 83 -19.09 -2.23 -2.17
CA LEU A 83 -17.79 -1.88 -2.74
C LEU A 83 -17.38 -0.48 -2.28
N ILE A 84 -16.19 -0.37 -1.68
CA ILE A 84 -15.55 0.93 -1.40
C ILE A 84 -14.72 1.34 -2.62
N TYR A 85 -13.78 0.50 -3.04
CA TYR A 85 -12.96 0.72 -4.24
C TYR A 85 -12.38 -0.59 -4.77
N GLU A 86 -11.94 -0.57 -6.02
CA GLU A 86 -11.20 -1.65 -6.68
C GLU A 86 -9.78 -1.18 -7.04
N GLY A 87 -8.87 -2.13 -7.21
CA GLY A 87 -7.47 -1.80 -7.31
C GLY A 87 -6.57 -2.95 -7.73
N VAL A 88 -5.27 -2.69 -7.58
CA VAL A 88 -4.19 -3.64 -7.86
C VAL A 88 -3.53 -4.02 -6.54
N LEU A 89 -3.30 -5.31 -6.34
CA LEU A 89 -2.57 -5.81 -5.18
C LEU A 89 -1.10 -5.42 -5.30
N MET A 90 -0.56 -4.82 -4.25
CA MET A 90 0.82 -4.41 -4.16
C MET A 90 1.46 -4.87 -2.86
N SER A 91 2.76 -5.11 -2.92
CA SER A 91 3.61 -5.42 -1.78
C SER A 91 4.97 -4.75 -1.92
N GLY A 92 5.82 -4.89 -0.91
CA GLY A 92 7.19 -4.37 -0.99
C GLY A 92 7.96 -5.00 -2.15
N ALA A 93 8.79 -4.20 -2.83
CA ALA A 93 9.69 -4.72 -3.87
C ALA A 93 10.57 -5.86 -3.35
N LYS A 94 11.15 -6.63 -4.29
CA LYS A 94 12.12 -7.68 -3.97
C LYS A 94 13.23 -7.10 -3.07
N ASP A 95 13.54 -7.80 -1.98
CA ASP A 95 14.49 -7.40 -0.93
C ASP A 95 14.01 -6.23 -0.02
N SER A 96 12.72 -5.88 -0.08
CA SER A 96 12.04 -5.03 0.91
C SER A 96 11.54 -5.85 2.11
N ILE A 97 11.47 -5.21 3.27
CA ILE A 97 11.10 -5.86 4.54
C ILE A 97 9.58 -5.85 4.80
N SER A 98 8.84 -5.07 4.02
CA SER A 98 7.41 -4.99 4.18
C SER A 98 6.73 -6.26 3.65
N THR A 99 5.98 -6.94 4.53
CA THR A 99 5.34 -8.25 4.27
C THR A 99 3.82 -8.15 4.15
N THR A 100 3.25 -6.95 4.25
CA THR A 100 1.79 -6.76 4.13
C THR A 100 1.39 -6.42 2.69
N PHE A 101 0.33 -7.07 2.22
CA PHE A 101 -0.34 -6.73 0.97
C PHE A 101 -1.23 -5.49 1.14
N ILE A 102 -1.17 -4.58 0.18
CA ILE A 102 -2.00 -3.38 0.07
C ILE A 102 -2.80 -3.44 -1.22
N CYS A 103 -4.08 -3.08 -1.14
CA CYS A 103 -4.88 -2.83 -2.33
C CYS A 103 -4.73 -1.37 -2.74
N LEU A 104 -3.90 -1.07 -3.74
CA LEU A 104 -3.78 0.29 -4.28
C LEU A 104 -4.98 0.56 -5.18
N ASP A 105 -5.66 1.68 -4.96
CA ASP A 105 -6.75 2.16 -5.82
C ASP A 105 -6.32 2.12 -7.31
N LYS A 106 -7.23 1.72 -8.19
CA LYS A 106 -6.97 1.66 -9.65
C LYS A 106 -6.62 3.03 -10.26
N ASP A 107 -7.07 4.12 -9.64
CA ASP A 107 -6.89 5.50 -10.09
C ASP A 107 -6.13 6.30 -9.01
N PRO A 108 -4.87 5.94 -8.70
CA PRO A 108 -4.12 6.61 -7.65
C PRO A 108 -3.68 8.01 -8.10
N VAL A 109 -3.44 8.89 -7.13
CA VAL A 109 -2.84 10.20 -7.41
C VAL A 109 -1.40 10.01 -7.91
N ILE A 110 -1.10 10.57 -9.09
CA ILE A 110 0.24 10.53 -9.68
C ILE A 110 1.00 11.80 -9.28
N ASP A 111 2.06 11.63 -8.49
CA ASP A 111 2.96 12.68 -8.05
C ASP A 111 4.38 12.11 -7.95
N THR A 112 5.24 12.41 -8.91
CA THR A 112 6.54 11.74 -9.06
C THR A 112 7.42 11.89 -7.80
N ASP A 113 7.91 10.77 -7.27
CA ASP A 113 8.78 10.75 -6.07
C ASP A 113 10.13 10.12 -6.37
N THR A 114 11.20 10.89 -6.13
CA THR A 114 12.59 10.44 -6.31
C THR A 114 13.27 10.00 -5.01
N THR A 115 12.59 10.13 -3.87
CA THR A 115 13.22 10.03 -2.54
C THR A 115 12.93 8.72 -1.80
N SER A 116 11.90 7.99 -2.21
CA SER A 116 11.51 6.73 -1.59
C SER A 116 12.45 5.58 -1.96
N SER A 117 12.99 4.92 -0.94
CA SER A 117 13.94 3.80 -1.10
C SER A 117 13.28 2.42 -1.06
N SER A 118 11.97 2.34 -0.85
CA SER A 118 11.22 1.08 -0.74
C SER A 118 9.82 1.26 -1.35
N PRO A 119 9.69 1.20 -2.68
CA PRO A 119 8.40 1.32 -3.35
C PRO A 119 7.56 0.06 -3.15
N LEU A 120 6.25 0.25 -3.15
CA LEU A 120 5.27 -0.78 -3.45
C LEU A 120 5.33 -1.12 -4.94
N VAL A 121 5.30 -2.41 -5.24
CA VAL A 121 5.23 -2.93 -6.61
C VAL A 121 4.04 -3.87 -6.76
N PRO A 122 3.45 -3.99 -7.95
CA PRO A 122 2.33 -4.89 -8.16
C PRO A 122 2.74 -6.35 -7.94
N ASP A 123 1.88 -7.09 -7.26
CA ASP A 123 2.00 -8.54 -7.15
C ASP A 123 1.48 -9.21 -8.42
N TRP A 124 2.25 -10.17 -8.94
CA TRP A 124 1.89 -10.90 -10.14
C TRP A 124 2.29 -12.37 -10.06
N ALA A 125 1.50 -13.21 -10.72
CA ALA A 125 1.84 -14.61 -10.97
C ALA A 125 2.24 -14.80 -12.43
N THR A 126 3.13 -15.77 -12.67
CA THR A 126 3.34 -16.29 -14.04
C THR A 126 2.44 -17.48 -14.23
N ILE A 127 1.55 -17.41 -15.22
CA ILE A 127 0.75 -18.56 -15.65
C ILE A 127 1.24 -19.01 -17.02
N THR A 128 1.28 -20.33 -17.20
CA THR A 128 1.61 -20.96 -18.48
C THR A 128 0.31 -21.37 -19.15
N ASP A 129 0.08 -20.84 -20.35
CA ASP A 129 -1.07 -21.17 -21.20
C ASP A 129 -0.52 -21.79 -22.49
N GLY A 130 -0.44 -23.12 -22.49
CA GLY A 130 0.29 -23.88 -23.51
C GLY A 130 1.80 -23.59 -23.49
N GLN A 131 2.33 -23.01 -24.58
CA GLN A 131 3.73 -22.57 -24.68
C GLN A 131 3.95 -21.10 -24.28
N ALA A 132 2.88 -20.32 -24.10
CA ALA A 132 2.97 -18.91 -23.78
C ALA A 132 3.04 -18.70 -22.25
N LYS A 133 3.99 -17.87 -21.80
CA LYS A 133 4.04 -17.39 -20.42
C LYS A 133 3.33 -16.04 -20.33
N LYS A 134 2.30 -15.95 -19.50
CA LYS A 134 1.57 -14.72 -19.22
C LYS A 134 1.86 -14.28 -17.78
N LYS A 135 2.05 -12.97 -17.58
CA LYS A 135 2.10 -12.36 -16.25
C LYS A 135 0.71 -11.82 -15.92
N LEU A 136 0.17 -12.22 -14.78
CA LEU A 136 -1.14 -11.78 -14.32
C LEU A 136 -0.97 -10.99 -13.03
N LEU A 137 -1.40 -9.74 -13.07
CA LEU A 137 -1.51 -8.88 -11.90
C LEU A 137 -2.70 -9.32 -11.07
N PHE A 138 -2.56 -9.34 -9.75
CA PHE A 138 -3.68 -9.61 -8.87
C PHE A 138 -4.52 -8.35 -8.70
N SER A 139 -5.79 -8.42 -9.07
CA SER A 139 -6.78 -7.41 -8.69
C SER A 139 -7.12 -7.55 -7.21
N CYS A 140 -7.67 -6.48 -6.65
CA CYS A 140 -8.24 -6.50 -5.31
C CYS A 140 -9.42 -5.55 -5.23
N VAL A 141 -10.31 -5.79 -4.29
CA VAL A 141 -11.42 -4.90 -3.94
C VAL A 141 -11.43 -4.70 -2.43
N VAL A 142 -11.74 -3.49 -2.00
CA VAL A 142 -12.00 -3.19 -0.59
C VAL A 142 -13.51 -3.00 -0.45
N CYS A 143 -14.09 -3.75 0.47
CA CYS A 143 -15.52 -3.78 0.69
C CYS A 143 -15.85 -3.44 2.14
N THR A 144 -17.09 -3.01 2.39
CA THR A 144 -17.60 -2.75 3.74
C THR A 144 -18.94 -3.40 4.03
N LYS A 145 -19.20 -3.68 5.31
CA LYS A 145 -20.44 -4.22 5.86
C LYS A 145 -20.63 -3.76 7.29
#